data_AF-B8DJP3-F1
#
_entry.id   AF-B8DJP3-F1
#
_cell.length_a   1.000
_cell.length_b   1.000
_cell.length_c   1.000
_cell.angle_alpha   90.00
_cell.angle_beta   90.00
_cell.angle_gamma   90.00
#
_symmetry.space_group_name_H-M   'P 1'
#
loop_
_entity.id
_entity.type
_entity.pdbx_description
1 polymer ?
#
loop_
_entity_poly.entity_id
_entity_poly.type
_entity_poly.pdbx_seq_one_letter_code
_entity_poly.pdbx_strand_id
1 'polypeptide(L)'
;MQDHEGLHSRLKNCLQTILELEPDLERLELGGELMQEFTVLKSFMERLDAVLLDEDDVRRIERATANFLEELKGPVSAMRRRGEQRRLLQ
;
A
#
# COMPACT_ATOMS: atom_id res chain seq x y z
N MET A 1 -21.12 8.49 -18.78
CA MET A 1 -19.86 9.21 -18.48
C MET A 1 -19.48 9.13 -16.99
N GLN A 2 -20.15 8.29 -16.17
CA GLN A 2 -19.96 8.25 -14.71
C GLN A 2 -19.03 7.14 -14.20
N ASP A 3 -18.68 6.15 -15.03
CA ASP A 3 -17.93 4.97 -14.54
C ASP A 3 -16.43 5.25 -14.36
N HIS A 4 -15.83 6.10 -15.18
CA HIS A 4 -14.37 6.34 -15.14
C HIS A 4 -13.92 7.04 -13.85
N GLU A 5 -14.62 8.08 -13.38
CA GLU A 5 -14.24 8.76 -12.13
C GLU A 5 -14.28 7.81 -10.91
N GLY A 6 -15.19 6.83 -10.92
CA GLY A 6 -15.27 5.79 -9.90
C GLY A 6 -14.07 4.83 -9.93
N LEU A 7 -13.63 4.43 -11.12
CA LEU A 7 -12.46 3.56 -11.29
C LEU A 7 -11.17 4.22 -10.81
N HIS A 8 -10.93 5.48 -11.20
CA HIS A 8 -9.76 6.24 -10.75
C HIS A 8 -9.76 6.41 -9.23
N SER A 9 -10.92 6.74 -8.64
CA SER A 9 -11.03 6.89 -7.20
C SER A 9 -10.73 5.59 -6.44
N ARG A 10 -11.24 4.45 -6.93
CA ARG A 10 -10.97 3.13 -6.33
C ARG A 10 -9.51 2.73 -6.43
N LEU A 11 -8.91 2.90 -7.61
CA LEU A 11 -7.49 2.62 -7.80
C LEU A 11 -6.62 3.53 -6.93
N LYS A 12 -6.94 4.83 -6.87
CA LYS A 12 -6.27 5.80 -6.00
C LYS A 12 -6.34 5.38 -4.54
N ASN A 13 -7.51 4.94 -4.07
CA ASN A 13 -7.67 4.45 -2.70
C ASN A 13 -6.78 3.22 -2.44
N CYS A 14 -6.73 2.25 -3.35
CA CYS A 14 -5.89 1.06 -3.18
C CYS A 14 -4.40 1.42 -3.05
N LEU A 15 -3.92 2.30 -3.95
CA LEU A 15 -2.52 2.74 -3.94
C LEU A 15 -2.20 3.60 -2.72
N GLN A 16 -3.11 4.49 -2.32
CA GLN A 16 -2.97 5.31 -1.12
C GLN A 16 -2.87 4.43 0.14
N THR A 17 -3.74 3.42 0.27
CA THR A 17 -3.69 2.47 1.39
C THR A 17 -2.36 1.71 1.46
N ILE A 18 -1.79 1.33 0.31
CA ILE A 18 -0.46 0.71 0.27
C ILE A 18 0.61 1.70 0.74
N LEU A 19 0.60 2.94 0.22
CA LEU A 19 1.57 3.98 0.56
C LEU A 19 1.53 4.42 2.02
N GLU A 20 0.36 4.36 2.67
CA GLU A 20 0.22 4.63 4.11
C GLU A 20 1.04 3.69 5.01
N LEU A 21 1.42 2.51 4.50
CA LEU A 21 2.21 1.53 5.24
C LEU A 21 3.72 1.74 5.13
N GLU A 22 4.18 2.54 4.16
CA GLU A 22 5.61 2.77 3.90
C GLU A 22 6.39 3.18 5.17
N PRO A 23 5.93 4.11 6.03
CA PRO A 23 6.71 4.52 7.21
C PRO A 23 6.86 3.40 8.25
N ASP A 24 5.89 2.49 8.34
CA ASP A 24 5.94 1.35 9.25
C ASP A 24 6.87 0.26 8.70
N LEU A 25 6.93 0.09 7.37
CA LEU A 25 7.74 -0.91 6.68
C LEU A 25 9.21 -0.48 6.51
N GLU A 26 9.47 0.82 6.36
CA GLU A 26 10.83 1.38 6.36
C GLU A 26 11.58 1.03 7.66
N ARG A 27 10.86 1.03 8.80
CA ARG A 27 11.42 0.69 10.12
C ARG A 27 11.74 -0.78 10.32
N LEU A 28 11.29 -1.66 9.43
CA LEU A 28 11.40 -3.11 9.56
C LEU A 28 12.68 -3.70 8.97
N GLU A 29 13.61 -2.89 8.44
CA GLU A 29 14.83 -3.33 7.73
C GLU A 29 14.59 -4.28 6.54
N LEU A 30 13.33 -4.54 6.16
CA LEU A 30 12.91 -5.19 4.91
C LEU A 30 13.17 -4.28 3.67
N GLY A 31 13.79 -3.12 3.88
CA GLY A 31 13.48 -1.87 3.18
C GLY A 31 14.42 -1.44 2.06
N GLY A 32 15.13 -2.36 1.41
CA GLY A 32 15.84 -2.00 0.17
C GLY A 32 14.90 -2.04 -1.02
N GLU A 33 14.45 -3.24 -1.36
CA GLU A 33 13.64 -3.51 -2.54
C GLU A 33 12.22 -2.95 -2.40
N LEU A 34 11.58 -3.13 -1.24
CA LEU A 34 10.21 -2.65 -1.02
C LEU A 34 10.09 -1.11 -1.06
N MET A 35 11.14 -0.39 -0.64
CA MET A 35 11.16 1.09 -0.72
C MET A 35 11.31 1.60 -2.16
N GLN A 36 12.01 0.84 -3.01
CA GLN A 36 12.06 1.13 -4.45
C GLN A 36 10.67 0.97 -5.07
N GLU A 37 9.95 -0.09 -4.71
CA GLU A 37 8.57 -0.29 -5.16
C GLU A 37 7.62 0.83 -4.69
N PHE A 38 7.75 1.31 -3.45
CA PHE A 38 6.98 2.49 -3.00
C PHE A 38 7.28 3.74 -3.81
N THR A 39 8.54 3.95 -4.20
CA THR A 39 8.91 5.08 -5.07
C THR A 39 8.22 4.97 -6.43
N VAL A 40 8.17 3.77 -7.03
CA VAL A 40 7.45 3.52 -8.28
C VAL A 40 5.95 3.82 -8.12
N LEU A 41 5.33 3.36 -7.03
CA LEU A 41 3.91 3.60 -6.76
C LEU A 41 3.59 5.10 -6.58
N LYS A 42 4.47 5.86 -5.90
CA LYS A 42 4.33 7.32 -5.78
C LYS A 42 4.41 8.02 -7.12
N SER A 43 5.39 7.68 -7.96
CA SER A 43 5.51 8.25 -9.30
C SER A 43 4.32 7.88 -10.19
N PHE A 44 3.75 6.68 -10.02
CA PHE A 44 2.54 6.28 -10.73
C PHE A 44 1.32 7.09 -10.29
N MET A 45 1.17 7.38 -8.99
CA MET A 45 0.07 8.19 -8.44
C MET A 45 -0.01 9.59 -9.06
N GLU A 46 1.12 10.19 -9.43
CA GLU A 46 1.17 11.51 -10.10
C GLU A 46 0.54 11.51 -11.50
N ARG A 47 0.43 10.34 -12.13
CA ARG A 47 -0.06 10.19 -13.52
C ARG A 47 -1.36 9.42 -13.60
N LEU A 48 -1.94 9.05 -12.45
CA LEU A 48 -3.07 8.14 -12.35
C LEU A 48 -4.29 8.63 -13.14
N ASP A 49 -4.57 9.94 -13.10
CA ASP A 49 -5.72 10.55 -13.76
C ASP A 49 -5.65 10.51 -15.30
N ALA A 50 -4.47 10.21 -15.86
CA ALA A 50 -4.26 10.08 -17.30
C ALA A 50 -4.34 8.62 -17.80
N VAL A 51 -4.49 7.65 -16.89
CA VAL A 51 -4.52 6.22 -17.23
C VAL A 51 -5.93 5.82 -17.67
N LEU A 52 -6.06 5.16 -18.81
CA LEU A 52 -7.33 4.51 -19.18
C LEU A 52 -7.49 3.25 -18.34
N LEU A 53 -8.57 3.21 -17.56
CA LEU A 53 -8.86 2.10 -16.66
C LEU A 53 -10.08 1.33 -17.15
N ASP A 54 -9.98 0.00 -17.09
CA ASP A 54 -11.13 -0.87 -17.11
C ASP A 54 -11.39 -1.45 -15.72
N GLU A 55 -12.62 -1.92 -15.55
CA GLU A 55 -13.12 -2.41 -14.27
C GLU A 55 -12.45 -3.73 -13.84
N ASP A 56 -12.05 -4.61 -14.76
CA ASP A 56 -11.36 -5.86 -14.42
C ASP A 56 -9.96 -5.59 -13.87
N ASP A 57 -9.24 -4.63 -14.45
CA ASP A 57 -7.93 -4.23 -13.94
C ASP A 57 -8.03 -3.59 -12.56
N VAL A 58 -9.01 -2.72 -12.32
CA VAL A 58 -9.24 -2.16 -10.97
C VAL A 58 -9.55 -3.26 -9.97
N ARG A 59 -10.41 -4.24 -10.31
CA ARG A 59 -10.69 -5.39 -9.43
C ARG A 59 -9.47 -6.25 -9.12
N ARG A 60 -8.58 -6.42 -10.11
CA ARG A 60 -7.33 -7.16 -9.91
C ARG A 60 -6.43 -6.44 -8.92
N ILE A 61 -6.30 -5.12 -9.04
CA ILE A 61 -5.52 -4.32 -8.08
C ILE A 61 -6.15 -4.35 -6.70
N GLU A 62 -7.47 -4.17 -6.57
CA GLU A 62 -8.17 -4.27 -5.28
C GLU A 62 -7.89 -5.60 -4.58
N ARG A 63 -7.92 -6.71 -5.32
CA ARG A 63 -7.60 -8.03 -4.77
C ARG A 63 -6.14 -8.17 -4.37
N ALA A 64 -5.22 -7.67 -5.18
CA ALA A 64 -3.79 -7.67 -4.87
C ALA A 64 -3.49 -6.84 -3.63
N THR A 65 -4.10 -5.66 -3.50
CA THR A 65 -4.03 -4.81 -2.31
C THR A 65 -4.57 -5.54 -1.08
N ALA A 66 -5.73 -6.18 -1.16
CA ALA A 66 -6.28 -6.95 -0.04
C ALA A 66 -5.33 -8.07 0.40
N ASN A 67 -4.78 -8.84 -0.54
CA ASN A 67 -3.83 -9.92 -0.24
C ASN A 67 -2.55 -9.38 0.41
N PHE A 68 -1.99 -8.30 -0.13
CA PHE A 68 -0.82 -7.63 0.44
C PHE A 68 -1.05 -7.20 1.90
N LEU A 69 -2.21 -6.60 2.18
CA LEU A 69 -2.57 -6.19 3.54
C LEU A 69 -2.70 -7.39 4.49
N GLU A 70 -3.30 -8.51 4.04
CA GLU A 70 -3.38 -9.74 4.85
C GLU A 70 -2.00 -10.30 5.18
N GLU A 71 -1.10 -10.35 4.19
CA GLU A 71 0.27 -10.84 4.38
C GLU A 71 1.06 -9.98 5.37
N LEU A 72 0.82 -8.66 5.39
CA LEU A 72 1.47 -7.73 6.30
C LEU A 72 0.94 -7.76 7.74
N LYS A 73 -0.28 -8.27 7.99
CA LYS A 73 -0.84 -8.34 9.36
C LYS A 73 0.09 -9.06 10.33
N GLY A 74 0.72 -10.15 9.91
CA GLY A 74 1.66 -10.91 10.73
C GLY A 74 2.91 -10.11 11.10
N PRO A 75 3.73 -9.69 10.12
CA PRO A 75 4.92 -8.87 10.33
C PRO A 75 4.67 -7.59 11.11
N VAL A 76 3.62 -6.83 10.76
CA VAL A 76 3.29 -5.55 11.42
C VAL A 76 2.81 -5.76 12.85
N SER A 77 1.99 -6.79 13.12
CA SER A 77 1.56 -7.12 14.49
C SER A 77 2.73 -7.58 15.37
N ALA A 78 3.68 -8.32 14.80
CA ALA A 78 4.90 -8.72 15.49
C ALA A 78 5.77 -7.50 15.84
N MET A 79 5.86 -6.52 14.95
CA MET A 79 6.57 -5.26 15.18
C MET A 79 5.98 -4.45 16.33
N ARG A 80 4.66 -4.21 16.32
CA ARG A 80 3.98 -3.41 17.35
C ARG A 80 4.24 -3.97 18.75
N ARG A 81 4.16 -5.30 18.91
CA ARG A 81 4.49 -5.99 20.17
C ARG A 81 5.95 -5.82 20.60
N ARG A 82 6.93 -5.91 19.68
CA ARG A 82 8.36 -5.68 20.01
C ARG A 82 8.64 -4.25 20.42
N GLY A 83 8.00 -3.27 19.76
CA GLY A 83 8.13 -1.85 20.09
C GLY A 83 7.58 -1.50 21.47
N GLU A 84 6.42 -2.04 21.83
CA GLU A 84 5.81 -1.89 23.17
C GLU A 84 6.67 -2.52 24.26
N GLN A 85 7.21 -3.72 24.02
CA GLN A 85 8.06 -4.42 24.98
C GLN A 85 9.37 -3.66 25.26
N ARG A 86 9.94 -2.99 24.26
CA ARG A 86 11.13 -2.13 24.46
C ARG A 86 10.84 -0.88 25.29
N ARG A 87 9.64 -0.29 25.16
CA ARG A 87 9.25 0.91 25.92
C ARG A 87 8.93 0.62 27.39
N LEU A 88 8.50 -0.59 27.72
CA LEU A 88 8.21 -1.02 29.09
C LEU A 88 9.48 -1.38 29.90
N LEU A 89 10.62 -1.52 29.23
CA LEU A 89 11.90 -1.90 29.84
C LEU A 89 12.86 -0.69 29.99
N GLN A 90 12.36 0.54 29.80
CA GLN A 90 13.11 1.80 29.97
C GLN A 90 12.60 2.60 31.16
#